data_AF-A0A529M7Q2-F1
#
_entry.id   AF-A0A529M7Q2-F1
#
_cell.length_a   1.000
_cell.length_b   1.000
_cell.length_c   1.000
_cell.angle_alpha   90.00
_cell.angle_beta   90.00
_cell.angle_gamma   90.00
#
_symmetry.space_group_name_H-M   'P 1'
#
loop_
_entity.id
_entity.type
_entity.pdbx_description
1 polymer ?
#
loop_
_entity_poly.entity_id
_entity_poly.type
_entity_poly.pdbx_seq_one_letter_code
_entity_poly.pdbx_strand_id
1 'polypeptide(L)'
;VASMLYLDYSRKAGEWIPNEKGGRENLQAVSFLQKMNKELYGHHPGVMTIAEESTSWPKVSRPVHEGGLGFGFKWNMGFMHDTLEYLSKEPIFRKHHHNDITFGLVYAFSENFVLPLSHDEVVHGKGTLLNKMAGDDWQKFATLRAYYAFMWGYPGKKLLFMGQEFAQRREWSEERALDWNLLEFAPHRGVWQTVRDLNYLYRSRPA
;
A
#
# COMPACT_ATOMS: atom_id res chain seq x y z
N VAL A 1 -0.65 -12.73 -1.24
CA VAL A 1 -0.10 -13.67 -2.26
C VAL A 1 1.00 -14.57 -1.71
N ALA A 2 1.90 -14.10 -0.85
CA ALA A 2 3.00 -14.90 -0.28
C ALA A 2 2.56 -16.26 0.31
N SER A 3 1.40 -16.31 0.98
CA SER A 3 0.84 -17.54 1.56
C SER A 3 0.55 -18.65 0.55
N MET A 4 0.34 -18.31 -0.73
CA MET A 4 0.19 -19.28 -1.81
C MET A 4 1.54 -19.70 -2.38
N LEU A 5 2.47 -18.75 -2.52
CA LEU A 5 3.74 -18.92 -3.25
C LEU A 5 4.77 -19.77 -2.51
N TYR A 6 4.65 -19.91 -1.19
CA TYR A 6 5.66 -20.56 -0.37
C TYR A 6 5.10 -21.75 0.40
N LEU A 7 5.76 -22.90 0.25
CA LEU A 7 5.43 -24.14 0.96
C LEU A 7 5.74 -24.04 2.46
N ASP A 8 6.64 -23.13 2.85
CA ASP A 8 7.06 -22.88 4.23
C ASP A 8 6.34 -21.69 4.89
N TYR A 9 5.33 -21.11 4.24
CA TYR A 9 4.62 -19.96 4.78
C TYR A 9 3.98 -20.27 6.16
N SER A 10 4.40 -19.54 7.19
CA SER A 10 3.98 -19.72 8.58
C SER A 10 4.19 -21.14 9.14
N ARG A 11 5.19 -21.88 8.64
CA ARG A 11 5.56 -23.23 9.10
C ARG A 11 6.99 -23.25 9.62
N LYS A 12 7.27 -24.05 10.64
CA LYS A 12 8.63 -24.17 11.20
C LYS A 12 9.48 -25.12 10.37
N ALA A 13 10.80 -25.10 10.63
CA ALA A 13 11.72 -26.09 10.06
C ALA A 13 11.26 -27.51 10.43
N GLY A 14 11.15 -28.39 9.42
CA GLY A 14 10.65 -29.76 9.59
C GLY A 14 9.13 -29.94 9.45
N GLU A 15 8.35 -28.86 9.36
CA GLU A 15 6.89 -28.92 9.20
C GLU A 15 6.42 -28.74 7.73
N TRP A 16 7.36 -28.71 6.78
CA TRP A 16 7.09 -28.57 5.35
C TRP A 16 8.07 -29.38 4.52
N ILE A 17 7.68 -29.67 3.27
CA ILE A 17 8.46 -30.49 2.33
C ILE A 17 8.82 -29.61 1.12
N PRO A 18 10.08 -29.61 0.65
CA PRO A 18 10.47 -28.89 -0.55
C PRO A 18 9.74 -29.36 -1.81
N ASN A 19 9.69 -28.49 -2.82
CA ASN A 19 9.20 -28.86 -4.14
C ASN A 19 10.16 -29.84 -4.84
N GLU A 20 9.75 -30.35 -6.01
CA GLU A 20 10.52 -31.28 -6.85
C GLU A 20 11.91 -30.76 -7.28
N LYS A 21 12.20 -29.46 -7.11
CA LYS A 21 13.50 -28.83 -7.39
C LYS A 21 14.31 -28.53 -6.12
N GLY A 22 13.84 -28.97 -4.96
CA GLY A 22 14.47 -28.72 -3.66
C GLY A 22 14.23 -27.32 -3.07
N GLY A 23 13.38 -26.51 -3.71
CA GLY A 23 13.06 -25.15 -3.27
C GLY A 23 11.81 -25.06 -2.38
N ARG A 24 11.56 -23.87 -1.83
CA ARG A 24 10.38 -23.56 -1.01
C ARG A 24 9.19 -23.04 -1.81
N GLU A 25 9.37 -22.84 -3.11
CA GLU A 25 8.35 -22.30 -4.00
C GLU A 25 7.24 -23.33 -4.24
N ASN A 26 5.99 -22.93 -4.09
CA ASN A 26 4.83 -23.72 -4.45
C ASN A 26 4.59 -23.60 -5.97
N LEU A 27 5.19 -24.50 -6.75
CA LEU A 27 5.17 -24.45 -8.22
C LEU A 27 3.75 -24.54 -8.79
N GLN A 28 2.87 -25.30 -8.15
CA GLN A 28 1.47 -25.43 -8.55
C GLN A 28 0.72 -24.10 -8.35
N ALA A 29 0.93 -23.41 -7.23
CA ALA A 29 0.35 -22.09 -6.99
C ALA A 29 0.89 -21.04 -7.96
N VAL A 30 2.19 -21.06 -8.26
CA VAL A 30 2.80 -20.18 -9.28
C VAL A 30 2.14 -20.41 -10.64
N SER A 31 2.04 -21.66 -11.08
CA SER A 31 1.41 -22.02 -12.36
C SER A 31 -0.06 -21.60 -12.41
N PHE A 32 -0.79 -21.80 -11.31
CA PHE A 32 -2.18 -21.36 -11.18
C PHE A 32 -2.32 -19.85 -11.38
N LEU A 33 -1.51 -19.04 -10.67
CA LEU A 33 -1.59 -17.57 -10.77
C LEU A 33 -1.21 -17.07 -12.17
N GLN A 34 -0.17 -17.66 -12.77
CA GLN A 34 0.22 -17.35 -14.15
C GLN A 34 -0.89 -17.67 -15.14
N LYS A 35 -1.54 -18.83 -15.01
CA LYS A 35 -2.67 -19.22 -15.85
C LYS A 35 -3.85 -18.27 -15.64
N MET A 36 -4.25 -18.01 -14.40
CA MET A 36 -5.34 -17.09 -14.08
C MET A 36 -5.12 -15.70 -14.70
N ASN A 37 -3.94 -15.10 -14.52
CA ASN A 37 -3.64 -13.79 -15.11
C ASN A 37 -3.67 -13.84 -16.65
N LYS A 38 -3.10 -14.89 -17.26
CA LYS A 38 -3.15 -15.07 -18.73
C LYS A 38 -4.58 -15.15 -19.25
N GLU A 39 -5.44 -15.92 -18.60
CA GLU A 39 -6.84 -16.07 -19.00
C GLU A 39 -7.61 -14.76 -18.81
N LEU A 40 -7.43 -14.05 -17.68
CA LEU A 40 -8.11 -12.79 -17.41
C LEU A 40 -7.76 -11.70 -18.42
N TYR A 41 -6.46 -11.45 -18.66
CA TYR A 41 -6.05 -10.44 -19.64
C TYR A 41 -6.34 -10.86 -21.09
N GLY A 42 -6.37 -12.16 -21.39
CA GLY A 42 -6.70 -12.67 -22.72
C GLY A 42 -8.19 -12.53 -23.07
N HIS A 43 -9.08 -12.71 -22.09
CA HIS A 43 -10.53 -12.69 -22.32
C HIS A 43 -11.22 -11.36 -21.96
N HIS A 44 -10.61 -10.55 -21.09
CA HIS A 44 -11.22 -9.32 -20.58
C HIS A 44 -10.28 -8.12 -20.73
N PRO A 45 -10.26 -7.47 -21.92
CA PRO A 45 -9.49 -6.25 -22.12
C PRO A 45 -9.84 -5.16 -21.09
N GLY A 46 -8.82 -4.57 -20.48
CA GLY A 46 -8.98 -3.48 -19.49
C GLY A 46 -9.20 -3.93 -18.05
N VAL A 47 -9.30 -5.24 -17.77
CA VAL A 47 -9.27 -5.74 -16.38
C VAL A 47 -7.94 -5.39 -15.72
N MET A 48 -7.95 -5.23 -14.39
CA MET A 48 -6.73 -5.07 -13.61
C MET A 48 -6.67 -6.15 -12.53
N THR A 49 -5.54 -6.83 -12.44
CA THR A 49 -5.22 -7.73 -11.33
C THR A 49 -4.15 -7.07 -10.46
N ILE A 50 -4.38 -7.07 -9.15
CA ILE A 50 -3.50 -6.40 -8.18
C ILE A 50 -3.09 -7.42 -7.12
N ALA A 51 -1.80 -7.56 -6.88
CA ALA A 51 -1.27 -8.43 -5.85
C ALA A 51 -0.81 -7.64 -4.63
N GLU A 52 -1.18 -8.10 -3.44
CA GLU A 52 -0.43 -7.82 -2.22
C GLU A 52 0.52 -9.00 -1.96
N GLU A 53 1.80 -8.72 -2.07
CA GLU A 53 2.88 -9.70 -1.94
C GLU A 53 3.96 -9.06 -1.07
N SER A 54 4.07 -9.56 0.17
CA SER A 54 4.84 -8.96 1.26
C SER A 54 6.23 -9.58 1.44
N THR A 55 6.68 -10.39 0.49
CA THR A 55 8.07 -10.87 0.40
C THR A 55 8.79 -10.20 -0.77
N SER A 56 10.02 -10.64 -1.03
CA SER A 56 10.85 -10.17 -2.14
C SER A 56 10.67 -11.00 -3.42
N TRP A 57 9.48 -11.60 -3.66
CA TRP A 57 9.25 -12.34 -4.90
C TRP A 57 9.44 -11.43 -6.11
N PRO A 58 10.30 -11.79 -7.08
CA PRO A 58 10.59 -10.93 -8.22
C PRO A 58 9.50 -11.04 -9.30
N LYS A 59 9.32 -9.97 -10.08
CA LYS A 59 8.48 -9.96 -11.29
C LYS A 59 7.00 -10.29 -11.00
N VAL A 60 6.46 -9.86 -9.87
CA VAL A 60 5.06 -10.09 -9.50
C VAL A 60 4.12 -9.45 -10.53
N SER A 61 4.42 -8.23 -10.95
CA SER A 61 3.61 -7.44 -11.89
C SER A 61 4.20 -7.37 -13.31
N ARG A 62 4.95 -8.40 -13.70
CA ARG A 62 5.52 -8.55 -15.06
C ARG A 62 4.78 -9.63 -15.86
N PRO A 63 4.80 -9.57 -17.20
CA PRO A 63 4.16 -10.56 -18.05
C PRO A 63 4.63 -11.99 -17.79
N VAL A 64 3.71 -12.94 -17.92
CA VAL A 64 4.01 -14.38 -17.71
C VAL A 64 5.11 -14.88 -18.67
N HIS A 65 5.12 -14.42 -19.92
CA HIS A 65 6.12 -14.82 -20.91
C HIS A 65 7.54 -14.28 -20.61
N GLU A 66 7.67 -13.31 -19.70
CA GLU A 66 8.97 -12.81 -19.19
C GLU A 66 9.36 -13.45 -17.85
N GLY A 67 8.61 -14.46 -17.41
CA GLY A 67 8.79 -15.15 -16.13
C GLY A 67 8.14 -14.46 -14.93
N GLY A 68 7.20 -13.53 -15.15
CA GLY A 68 6.43 -12.92 -14.08
C GLY A 68 5.22 -13.75 -13.62
N LEU A 69 4.57 -13.31 -12.54
CA LEU A 69 3.29 -13.88 -12.09
C LEU A 69 2.10 -13.39 -12.93
N GLY A 70 2.28 -12.32 -13.71
CA GLY A 70 1.28 -11.78 -14.61
C GLY A 70 0.32 -10.78 -13.99
N PHE A 71 0.53 -10.32 -12.75
CA PHE A 71 -0.32 -9.27 -12.18
C PHE A 71 -0.11 -7.94 -12.93
N GLY A 72 -1.14 -7.09 -12.95
CA GLY A 72 -1.03 -5.75 -13.53
C GLY A 72 -0.32 -4.79 -12.58
N PHE A 73 -0.57 -4.92 -11.28
CA PHE A 73 0.06 -4.13 -10.23
C PHE A 73 0.44 -4.94 -8.99
N LYS A 74 1.40 -4.42 -8.21
CA LYS A 74 1.77 -4.90 -6.88
C LYS A 74 1.58 -3.78 -5.86
N TRP A 75 1.09 -4.09 -4.66
CA TRP A 75 1.10 -3.15 -3.53
C TRP A 75 2.53 -2.88 -3.06
N ASN A 76 2.91 -1.60 -2.95
CA ASN A 76 4.20 -1.18 -2.43
C ASN A 76 4.18 -1.10 -0.90
N MET A 77 4.32 -2.26 -0.26
CA MET A 77 4.34 -2.35 1.21
C MET A 77 5.55 -1.64 1.83
N GLY A 78 6.68 -1.58 1.10
CA GLY A 78 7.87 -0.84 1.54
C GLY A 78 7.60 0.66 1.62
N PHE A 79 7.05 1.26 0.56
CA PHE A 79 6.61 2.67 0.58
C PHE A 79 5.68 2.94 1.77
N MET A 80 4.67 2.11 1.98
CA MET A 80 3.72 2.27 3.09
C MET A 80 4.45 2.25 4.44
N HIS A 81 5.27 1.24 4.70
CA HIS A 81 5.97 1.09 5.97
C HIS A 81 6.95 2.23 6.21
N ASP A 82 7.86 2.47 5.26
CA ASP A 82 8.95 3.43 5.41
C ASP A 82 8.41 4.86 5.59
N THR A 83 7.38 5.24 4.82
CA THR A 83 6.82 6.61 4.91
C THR A 83 6.00 6.85 6.17
N LEU A 84 5.22 5.86 6.64
CA LEU A 84 4.49 5.99 7.90
C LEU A 84 5.44 6.04 9.09
N GLU A 85 6.50 5.23 9.06
CA GLU A 85 7.55 5.21 10.09
C GLU A 85 8.38 6.50 10.06
N TYR A 86 8.61 7.11 8.90
CA TYR A 86 9.24 8.43 8.80
C TYR A 86 8.39 9.53 9.44
N LEU A 87 7.07 9.51 9.20
CA LEU A 87 6.16 10.57 9.62
C LEU A 87 5.75 10.47 11.09
N SER A 88 5.85 9.28 11.69
CA SER A 88 5.65 9.05 13.13
C SER A 88 6.75 9.65 14.01
N LYS A 89 7.91 9.96 13.42
CA LYS A 89 9.01 10.62 14.11
C LYS A 89 8.76 12.11 14.24
N GLU A 90 9.11 12.66 15.41
CA GLU A 90 9.13 14.11 15.63
C GLU A 90 9.98 14.81 14.56
N PRO A 91 9.55 15.99 14.03
CA PRO A 91 10.20 16.63 12.89
C PRO A 91 11.72 16.83 13.05
N ILE A 92 12.19 17.10 14.27
CA ILE A 92 13.62 17.30 14.56
C ILE A 92 14.47 16.04 14.32
N PHE A 93 13.89 14.84 14.47
CA PHE A 93 14.61 13.58 14.27
C PHE A 93 14.58 13.08 12.83
N ARG A 94 13.63 13.55 12.01
CA ARG A 94 13.47 13.10 10.61
C ARG A 94 14.72 13.28 9.74
N LYS A 95 15.61 14.23 10.08
CA LYS A 95 16.90 14.41 9.39
C LYS A 95 17.81 13.16 9.47
N HIS A 96 17.67 12.35 10.51
CA HIS A 96 18.43 11.11 10.69
C HIS A 96 17.83 9.92 9.91
N HIS A 97 16.65 10.10 9.35
CA HIS A 97 15.83 9.06 8.73
C HIS A 97 15.43 9.43 7.30
N HIS A 98 16.15 10.33 6.65
CA HIS A 98 15.76 10.83 5.32
C HIS A 98 15.79 9.73 4.24
N ASN A 99 16.47 8.61 4.50
CA ASN A 99 16.41 7.43 3.65
C ASN A 99 15.00 6.81 3.64
N ASP A 100 14.25 6.84 4.74
CA ASP A 100 12.92 6.21 4.84
C ASP A 100 11.92 6.81 3.82
N ILE A 101 12.05 8.10 3.47
CA ILE A 101 11.18 8.74 2.48
C ILE A 101 11.74 8.71 1.04
N THR A 102 13.05 8.45 0.86
CA THR A 102 13.72 8.49 -0.46
C THR A 102 14.04 7.12 -1.03
N PHE A 103 14.28 6.11 -0.18
CA PHE A 103 14.73 4.77 -0.60
C PHE A 103 13.74 4.06 -1.51
N GLY A 104 12.44 4.25 -1.30
CA GLY A 104 11.41 3.69 -2.17
C GLY A 104 11.60 4.01 -3.66
N LEU A 105 12.17 5.18 -3.98
CA LEU A 105 12.38 5.62 -5.37
C LEU A 105 13.44 4.80 -6.09
N VAL A 106 14.37 4.18 -5.35
CA VAL A 106 15.42 3.30 -5.90
C VAL A 106 14.80 2.10 -6.63
N TYR A 107 13.68 1.58 -6.11
CA TYR A 107 13.01 0.41 -6.68
C TYR A 107 11.61 0.68 -7.23
N ALA A 108 11.12 1.93 -7.21
CA ALA A 108 9.76 2.31 -7.61
C ALA A 108 9.37 1.91 -9.05
N PHE A 109 10.35 1.59 -9.90
CA PHE A 109 10.15 1.17 -11.30
C PHE A 109 10.41 -0.33 -11.53
N SER A 110 10.75 -1.08 -10.48
CA SER A 110 10.98 -2.53 -10.56
C SER A 110 9.67 -3.32 -10.77
N GLU A 111 8.55 -2.78 -10.30
CA GLU A 111 7.19 -3.31 -10.45
C GLU A 111 6.23 -2.16 -10.77
N ASN A 112 5.04 -2.49 -11.28
CA ASN A 112 3.94 -1.55 -11.42
C ASN A 112 3.26 -1.36 -10.06
N PHE A 113 3.67 -0.34 -9.31
CA PHE A 113 3.19 -0.20 -7.93
C PHE A 113 1.84 0.51 -7.78
N VAL A 114 1.02 0.00 -6.86
CA VAL A 114 0.00 0.77 -6.12
C VAL A 114 0.61 1.14 -4.77
N LEU A 115 0.44 2.38 -4.33
CA LEU A 115 0.83 2.89 -3.02
C LEU A 115 -0.37 2.70 -2.07
N PRO A 116 -0.34 1.73 -1.15
CA PRO A 116 -1.50 1.40 -0.34
C PRO A 116 -1.46 2.07 1.03
N LEU A 117 -2.54 2.74 1.39
CA LEU A 117 -2.89 3.04 2.77
C LEU A 117 -4.23 2.35 3.06
N SER A 118 -4.14 1.04 3.30
CA SER A 118 -5.29 0.14 3.39
C SER A 118 -5.92 0.11 4.79
N HIS A 119 -6.99 -0.68 4.92
CA HIS A 119 -7.68 -0.93 6.19
C HIS A 119 -6.78 -1.56 7.26
N ASP A 120 -5.86 -2.44 6.86
CA ASP A 120 -4.94 -3.13 7.78
C ASP A 120 -4.05 -2.16 8.56
N GLU A 121 -3.84 -0.94 8.06
CA GLU A 121 -2.97 0.05 8.70
C GLU A 121 -3.68 0.91 9.75
N VAL A 122 -5.00 0.79 9.90
CA VAL A 122 -5.82 1.65 10.77
C VAL A 122 -6.71 0.87 11.73
N VAL A 123 -6.25 -0.31 12.13
CA VAL A 123 -6.90 -1.26 13.06
C VAL A 123 -5.87 -1.85 14.03
N HIS A 124 -6.35 -2.67 14.98
CA HIS A 124 -5.54 -3.50 15.87
C HIS A 124 -4.50 -2.71 16.70
N GLY A 125 -4.84 -1.50 17.13
CA GLY A 125 -3.94 -0.67 17.95
C GLY A 125 -2.87 0.08 17.15
N LYS A 126 -2.87 -0.03 15.82
CA LYS A 126 -1.91 0.70 14.96
C LYS A 126 -2.20 2.21 14.89
N GLY A 127 -3.39 2.65 15.28
CA GLY A 127 -3.88 4.02 15.14
C GLY A 127 -4.28 4.39 13.70
N THR A 128 -5.11 5.42 13.55
CA THR A 128 -5.43 6.00 12.22
C THR A 128 -4.25 6.78 11.65
N LEU A 129 -4.29 7.11 10.35
CA LEU A 129 -3.21 7.89 9.73
C LEU A 129 -2.98 9.23 10.42
N LEU A 130 -4.04 9.91 10.87
CA LEU A 130 -3.91 11.15 11.64
C LEU A 130 -3.13 10.91 12.95
N ASN A 131 -3.48 9.86 13.69
CA ASN A 131 -2.88 9.59 14.99
C ASN A 131 -1.42 9.13 14.89
N LYS A 132 -1.02 8.54 13.76
CA LYS A 132 0.38 8.18 13.47
C LYS A 132 1.28 9.38 13.25
N MET A 133 0.74 10.57 12.94
CA MET A 133 1.57 11.76 12.74
C MET A 133 2.11 12.28 14.08
N ALA A 134 3.38 12.69 14.10
CA ALA A 134 4.01 13.32 15.26
C ALA A 134 3.52 14.78 15.49
N GLY A 135 3.71 15.28 16.72
CA GLY A 135 3.37 16.65 17.09
C GLY A 135 1.96 16.87 17.65
N ASP A 136 1.63 18.14 17.86
CA ASP A 136 0.31 18.58 18.32
C ASP A 136 -0.79 18.39 17.27
N ASP A 137 -2.06 18.61 17.65
CA ASP A 137 -3.20 18.35 16.76
C ASP A 137 -3.11 19.11 15.42
N TRP A 138 -2.67 20.37 15.45
CA TRP A 138 -2.51 21.16 14.23
C TRP A 138 -1.40 20.58 13.34
N GLN A 139 -0.26 20.20 13.94
CA GLN A 139 0.86 19.57 13.25
C GLN A 139 0.47 18.22 12.63
N LYS A 140 -0.36 17.43 13.29
CA LYS A 140 -0.86 16.15 12.77
C LYS A 140 -1.68 16.34 11.50
N PHE A 141 -2.63 17.28 11.51
CA PHE A 141 -3.41 17.61 10.31
C PHE A 141 -2.55 18.17 9.18
N ALA A 142 -1.58 19.03 9.50
CA ALA A 142 -0.66 19.60 8.51
C ALA A 142 0.22 18.50 7.88
N THR A 143 0.79 17.62 8.70
CA THR A 143 1.62 16.50 8.26
C THR A 143 0.82 15.53 7.40
N LEU A 144 -0.42 15.21 7.78
CA LEU A 144 -1.28 14.31 7.00
C LEU A 144 -1.58 14.87 5.60
N ARG A 145 -1.91 16.17 5.49
CA ARG A 145 -2.10 16.83 4.18
C ARG A 145 -0.82 16.81 3.34
N ALA A 146 0.32 17.11 3.95
CA ALA A 146 1.61 17.07 3.28
C ALA A 146 1.95 15.65 2.80
N TYR A 147 1.63 14.62 3.59
CA TYR A 147 1.83 13.23 3.22
C TYR A 147 0.96 12.82 2.03
N TYR A 148 -0.31 13.23 1.99
CA TYR A 148 -1.15 12.97 0.82
C TYR A 148 -0.66 13.67 -0.44
N ALA A 149 -0.20 14.93 -0.33
CA ALA A 149 0.40 15.61 -1.47
C ALA A 149 1.67 14.88 -1.97
N PHE A 150 2.53 14.42 -1.05
CA PHE A 150 3.69 13.59 -1.37
C PHE A 150 3.28 12.28 -2.06
N MET A 151 2.35 11.52 -1.46
CA MET A 151 1.86 10.26 -2.02
C MET A 151 1.24 10.45 -3.41
N TRP A 152 0.51 11.53 -3.65
CA TRP A 152 -0.08 11.82 -4.97
C TRP A 152 0.98 12.15 -6.03
N GLY A 153 2.03 12.90 -5.65
CA GLY A 153 3.16 13.21 -6.54
C GLY A 153 4.18 12.07 -6.70
N TYR A 154 4.10 11.03 -5.86
CA TYR A 154 5.01 9.88 -5.91
C TYR A 154 4.69 8.93 -7.09
N PRO A 155 5.66 8.27 -7.73
CA PRO A 155 5.38 7.28 -8.78
C PRO A 155 4.53 6.08 -8.29
N GLY A 156 3.46 5.75 -9.00
CA GLY A 156 2.58 4.61 -8.68
C GLY A 156 1.11 5.03 -8.52
N LYS A 157 0.19 4.06 -8.57
CA LYS A 157 -1.26 4.30 -8.39
C LYS A 157 -1.59 4.50 -6.92
N LYS A 158 -2.75 5.11 -6.60
CA LYS A 158 -3.11 5.51 -5.23
C LYS A 158 -4.21 4.62 -4.67
N LEU A 159 -4.09 4.21 -3.41
CA LEU A 159 -5.15 3.56 -2.66
C LEU A 159 -5.20 4.15 -1.25
N LEU A 160 -6.35 4.70 -0.89
CA LEU A 160 -6.62 5.28 0.43
C LEU A 160 -7.91 4.66 0.98
N PHE A 161 -7.84 4.07 2.17
CA PHE A 161 -8.99 3.46 2.81
C PHE A 161 -9.96 4.50 3.39
N MET A 162 -11.25 4.15 3.42
CA MET A 162 -12.32 5.03 3.88
C MET A 162 -12.11 5.53 5.33
N GLY A 163 -12.60 6.73 5.61
CA GLY A 163 -12.39 7.42 6.88
C GLY A 163 -11.07 8.19 6.94
N GLN A 164 -10.05 7.78 6.17
CA GLN A 164 -8.76 8.47 6.19
C GLN A 164 -8.80 9.77 5.37
N GLU A 165 -9.64 9.85 4.35
CA GLU A 165 -9.83 11.03 3.52
C GLU A 165 -10.35 12.26 4.28
N PHE A 166 -10.97 12.07 5.45
CA PHE A 166 -11.37 13.16 6.35
C PHE A 166 -10.71 13.06 7.73
N ALA A 167 -9.64 12.28 7.82
CA ALA A 167 -8.82 12.12 9.03
C ALA A 167 -9.63 11.65 10.24
N GLN A 168 -10.34 10.53 10.11
CA GLN A 168 -11.01 9.89 11.24
C GLN A 168 -10.04 9.67 12.40
N ARG A 169 -10.50 9.94 13.63
CA ARG A 169 -9.66 9.83 14.84
C ARG A 169 -9.64 8.43 15.41
N ARG A 170 -10.78 7.74 15.40
CA ARG A 170 -10.88 6.38 15.93
C ARG A 170 -10.45 5.39 14.86
N GLU A 171 -9.77 4.33 15.30
CA GLU A 171 -9.50 3.19 14.43
C GLU A 171 -10.78 2.70 13.77
N TRP A 172 -10.61 2.17 12.57
CA TRP A 172 -11.72 1.57 11.85
C TRP A 172 -12.29 0.38 12.64
N SER A 173 -13.58 0.15 12.47
CA SER A 173 -14.27 -1.02 12.97
C SER A 173 -15.45 -1.27 12.06
N GLU A 174 -15.60 -2.52 11.66
CA GLU A 174 -16.66 -3.06 10.84
C GLU A 174 -18.04 -3.02 11.52
N GLU A 175 -18.07 -2.98 12.86
CA GLU A 175 -19.29 -3.01 13.67
C GLU A 175 -19.98 -1.63 13.78
N ARG A 176 -19.32 -0.56 13.34
CA ARG A 176 -19.81 0.82 13.47
C ARG A 176 -19.66 1.61 12.18
N ALA A 177 -20.52 2.59 12.01
CA ALA A 177 -20.36 3.59 10.95
C ALA A 177 -19.08 4.40 11.15
N LEU A 178 -18.57 4.98 10.06
CA LEU A 178 -17.51 5.98 10.12
C LEU A 178 -17.99 7.22 10.92
N ASP A 179 -17.05 7.92 11.53
CA ASP A 179 -17.33 9.10 12.37
C ASP A 179 -17.64 10.34 11.50
N TRP A 180 -18.72 10.29 10.72
CA TRP A 180 -19.10 11.33 9.74
C TRP A 180 -19.31 12.72 10.32
N ASN A 181 -19.70 12.80 11.58
CA ASN A 181 -19.86 14.06 12.32
C ASN A 181 -18.55 14.87 12.39
N LEU A 182 -17.39 14.24 12.20
CA LEU A 182 -16.11 14.94 12.16
C LEU A 182 -16.04 15.99 11.04
N LEU A 183 -16.81 15.84 9.95
CA LEU A 183 -16.84 16.82 8.86
C LEU A 183 -17.48 18.16 9.25
N GLU A 184 -18.15 18.25 10.39
CA GLU A 184 -18.65 19.52 10.95
C GLU A 184 -17.50 20.42 11.43
N PHE A 185 -16.31 19.85 11.67
CA PHE A 185 -15.15 20.58 12.14
C PHE A 185 -14.19 20.93 11.00
N ALA A 186 -13.67 22.17 11.03
CA ALA A 186 -12.83 22.72 9.96
C ALA A 186 -11.57 21.88 9.65
N PRO A 187 -10.81 21.32 10.62
CA PRO A 187 -9.60 20.54 10.32
C PRO A 187 -9.87 19.30 9.47
N HIS A 188 -10.91 18.53 9.80
CA HIS A 188 -11.32 17.33 9.08
C HIS A 188 -11.81 17.65 7.67
N ARG A 189 -12.64 18.70 7.56
CA ARG A 189 -13.09 19.23 6.26
C ARG A 189 -11.92 19.67 5.38
N GLY A 190 -10.88 20.26 5.97
CA GLY A 190 -9.67 20.64 5.27
C GLY A 190 -8.91 19.46 4.67
N VAL A 191 -8.83 18.32 5.37
CA VAL A 191 -8.23 17.08 4.82
C VAL A 191 -9.07 16.54 3.68
N TRP A 192 -10.39 16.50 3.85
CA TRP A 192 -11.32 16.06 2.81
C TRP A 192 -11.22 16.90 1.53
N GLN A 193 -11.18 18.23 1.67
CA GLN A 193 -10.95 19.15 0.56
C GLN A 193 -9.59 18.92 -0.10
N THR A 194 -8.54 18.65 0.69
CA THR A 194 -7.21 18.34 0.16
C THR A 194 -7.24 17.08 -0.71
N VAL A 195 -7.83 15.99 -0.25
CA VAL A 195 -7.93 14.74 -1.02
C VAL A 195 -8.78 14.95 -2.29
N ARG A 196 -9.88 15.70 -2.18
CA ARG A 196 -10.71 16.08 -3.33
C ARG A 196 -9.88 16.83 -4.39
N ASP A 197 -9.15 17.85 -3.97
CA ASP A 197 -8.39 18.72 -4.89
C ASP A 197 -7.18 17.98 -5.48
N LEU A 198 -6.52 17.12 -4.71
CA LEU A 198 -5.48 16.23 -5.19
C LEU A 198 -6.01 15.25 -6.25
N ASN A 199 -7.21 14.70 -6.08
CA ASN A 199 -7.84 13.85 -7.08
C ASN A 199 -8.21 14.60 -8.37
N TYR A 200 -8.70 15.84 -8.25
CA TYR A 200 -8.92 16.69 -9.43
C TYR A 200 -7.60 16.99 -10.15
N LEU A 201 -6.54 17.31 -9.42
CA LEU A 201 -5.22 17.56 -9.99
C LEU A 201 -4.67 16.31 -10.70
N TYR A 202 -4.72 15.14 -10.04
CA TYR A 202 -4.23 13.87 -10.58
C TYR A 202 -4.94 13.44 -11.88
N ARG A 203 -6.23 13.74 -12.01
CA ARG A 203 -7.01 13.42 -13.22
C ARG A 203 -6.82 14.43 -14.35
N SER A 204 -6.50 15.68 -14.01
CA SER A 204 -6.36 16.77 -14.98
C SER A 204 -4.92 16.99 -15.47
N ARG A 205 -3.95 16.34 -14.83
CA ARG A 205 -2.52 16.43 -15.18
C ARG A 205 -2.02 15.05 -15.63
N PRO A 206 -1.68 14.89 -16.92
CA PRO A 206 -1.10 13.63 -17.41
C PRO A 206 0.29 13.28 -16.85
N ALA A 207 1.02 14.28 -16.32
CA ALA A 207 2.35 14.12 -15.71
C ALA A 207 2.28 13.53 -14.30
#